data_AF-A0A7J2YBV6-F1
#
_entry.id   AF-A0A7J2YBV6-F1
#
_cell.length_a   1.000
_cell.length_b   1.000
_cell.length_c   1.000
_cell.angle_alpha   90.00
_cell.angle_beta   90.00
_cell.angle_gamma   90.00
#
_symmetry.space_group_name_H-M   'P 1'
#
loop_
_entity.id
_entity.type
_entity.pdbx_description
1 polymer ?
#
loop_
_entity_poly.entity_id
_entity_poly.type
_entity_poly.pdbx_seq_one_letter_code
_entity_poly.pdbx_strand_id
1 'polypeptide(L)' 'MLINGKETNFEEISTTSTERTLVIPVPAGAKEVVIIGTSVIPEFPVNLMAITAIGLIGALIALRLKGNIVLPS' A
#
# COMPACT_ATOMS: atom_id res chain seq x y z
N MET A 1 -5.92 -15.98 -11.87
CA MET A 1 -6.88 -16.94 -11.26
C MET A 1 -6.77 -18.27 -12.00
N LEU A 2 -7.32 -19.36 -11.46
CA LEU A 2 -7.27 -20.68 -12.09
C LEU A 2 -8.68 -21.24 -12.34
N ILE A 3 -8.89 -21.88 -13.48
CA ILE A 3 -10.05 -22.74 -13.76
C ILE A 3 -9.53 -24.14 -14.02
N ASN A 4 -9.95 -25.12 -13.21
CA ASN A 4 -9.41 -26.49 -13.21
C ASN A 4 -7.85 -26.52 -13.23
N GLY A 5 -7.22 -25.68 -12.41
CA GLY A 5 -5.75 -25.57 -12.33
C GLY A 5 -5.05 -24.82 -13.47
N LYS A 6 -5.77 -24.38 -14.51
CA LYS A 6 -5.20 -23.59 -15.61
C LYS A 6 -5.43 -22.10 -15.42
N GLU A 7 -4.38 -21.31 -15.65
CA GLU A 7 -4.44 -19.86 -15.60
C GLU A 7 -5.41 -19.28 -16.64
N THR A 8 -6.20 -18.30 -16.20
CA THR A 8 -7.16 -17.59 -17.03
C THR A 8 -7.28 -16.13 -16.58
N ASN A 9 -7.80 -15.31 -17.50
CA ASN A 9 -7.91 -13.87 -17.33
C ASN A 9 -9.34 -13.44 -16.96
N PHE A 10 -9.47 -12.26 -16.37
CA PHE A 10 -10.74 -11.65 -16.02
C PHE A 10 -10.84 -10.25 -16.62
N GLU A 11 -12.06 -9.75 -16.78
CA GLU A 11 -12.32 -8.38 -17.18
C GLU A 11 -12.82 -7.58 -15.96
N GLU A 12 -12.31 -6.38 -15.76
CA GLU A 12 -12.84 -5.45 -14.78
C GLU A 12 -13.76 -4.46 -15.47
N ILE A 13 -15.03 -4.43 -15.08
CA ILE A 13 -16.05 -3.63 -15.77
C ILE A 13 -16.47 -2.37 -15.00
N SER A 14 -16.15 -2.29 -13.71
CA SER A 14 -16.43 -1.12 -12.88
C SER A 14 -15.60 -1.15 -11.61
N THR A 15 -15.15 0.03 -11.18
CA THR A 15 -14.40 0.23 -9.93
C THR A 15 -14.85 1.52 -9.27
N THR A 16 -15.09 1.43 -7.96
CA THR A 16 -15.41 2.56 -7.08
C THR A 16 -14.28 2.73 -6.05
N SER A 17 -14.45 3.63 -5.09
CA SER A 17 -13.48 3.82 -4.01
C SER A 17 -13.35 2.62 -3.07
N THR A 18 -14.37 1.75 -2.98
CA THR A 18 -14.40 0.63 -2.03
C THR A 18 -14.65 -0.72 -2.68
N GLU A 19 -15.05 -0.75 -3.96
CA GLU A 19 -15.50 -1.97 -4.63
C GLU A 19 -14.96 -2.06 -6.05
N ARG A 20 -14.89 -3.28 -6.56
CA ARG A 20 -14.58 -3.59 -7.97
C ARG A 20 -15.47 -4.73 -8.45
N THR A 21 -15.90 -4.65 -9.70
CA THR A 21 -16.73 -5.67 -10.34
C THR A 21 -15.92 -6.36 -11.43
N LEU A 22 -15.70 -7.67 -11.26
CA LEU A 22 -14.95 -8.51 -12.18
C LEU A 22 -15.87 -9.49 -12.90
N VAL A 23 -15.71 -9.59 -14.22
CA VAL A 23 -16.36 -10.59 -15.07
C VAL A 23 -15.35 -11.69 -15.38
N ILE A 24 -15.71 -12.91 -15.03
CA ILE A 24 -14.88 -14.09 -15.18
C ILE A 24 -15.62 -15.09 -16.07
N PRO A 25 -15.14 -15.36 -17.30
CA PRO A 25 -15.76 -16.35 -18.16
C PRO A 25 -15.43 -17.75 -17.65
N VAL A 26 -16.45 -18.45 -17.13
CA VAL A 26 -16.33 -19.84 -16.67
C VAL A 26 -16.91 -20.75 -17.76
N PRO A 27 -16.11 -21.63 -18.39
CA PRO A 27 -16.61 -22.55 -19.40
C PRO A 27 -17.57 -23.57 -18.78
N ALA A 28 -18.59 -23.96 -19.55
CA ALA A 28 -19.53 -24.99 -19.12
C ALA A 28 -18.79 -26.30 -18.79
N GLY A 29 -19.14 -26.90 -17.65
CA GLY A 29 -18.50 -28.12 -17.16
C GLY A 29 -17.17 -27.91 -16.42
N ALA A 30 -16.76 -26.66 -16.16
CA ALA A 30 -15.70 -26.39 -15.18
C ALA A 30 -16.11 -26.93 -13.80
N LYS A 31 -15.15 -27.58 -13.11
CA LYS A 31 -15.39 -28.22 -11.82
C LYS A 31 -14.85 -27.39 -10.66
N GLU A 32 -13.80 -26.61 -10.93
CA GLU A 32 -13.11 -25.83 -9.93
C GLU A 32 -12.75 -24.44 -10.47
N VAL A 33 -12.95 -23.44 -9.64
CA VAL A 33 -12.49 -22.06 -9.85
C VAL A 33 -11.73 -21.63 -8.61
N VAL A 34 -10.49 -21.16 -8.80
CA VAL A 34 -9.62 -20.68 -7.72
C VAL A 34 -9.27 -19.22 -7.95
N ILE A 35 -9.70 -18.37 -7.00
CA ILE A 35 -9.37 -16.95 -6.98
C ILE A 35 -8.17 -16.74 -6.06
N ILE A 36 -7.10 -16.17 -6.60
CA ILE A 36 -5.87 -15.87 -5.86
C ILE A 36 -5.67 -14.37 -5.94
N GLY A 37 -5.52 -13.72 -4.80
CA GLY A 37 -5.29 -12.28 -4.72
C GLY A 37 -4.69 -11.90 -3.36
N THR A 38 -4.20 -10.68 -3.30
CA THR A 38 -3.68 -10.06 -2.08
C THR A 38 -4.49 -8.82 -1.77
N SER A 39 -4.85 -8.63 -0.51
CA SER A 39 -5.39 -7.35 -0.02
C SER A 39 -4.25 -6.54 0.58
N VAL A 40 -4.14 -5.28 0.19
CA VAL A 40 -3.19 -4.33 0.76
C VAL A 40 -3.98 -3.18 1.36
N ILE A 41 -3.79 -2.95 2.65
CA ILE A 41 -4.29 -1.75 3.32
C ILE A 41 -3.14 -0.74 3.28
N PRO A 42 -3.21 0.32 2.47
CA PRO A 42 -2.14 1.31 2.41
C PRO A 42 -2.03 2.04 3.76
N GLU A 43 -0.83 2.10 4.32
CA GLU A 43 -0.55 2.77 5.61
C GLU A 43 -0.26 4.28 5.47
N PHE A 44 -0.46 4.86 4.29
CA PHE A 44 -0.11 6.26 4.02
C PHE A 44 -1.34 7.16 3.96
N PRO A 45 -1.33 8.35 4.62
CA PRO A 45 -0.16 9.18 4.98
C PRO A 45 0.27 9.18 6.47
N VAL A 46 -0.29 8.32 7.32
CA VAL A 46 -0.03 8.34 8.77
C VAL A 46 1.45 8.16 9.09
N ASN A 47 2.12 7.22 8.42
CA ASN A 47 3.55 6.99 8.59
C ASN A 47 4.41 8.13 8.02
N LEU A 48 3.95 8.79 6.94
CA LEU A 48 4.66 9.93 6.36
C LEU A 48 4.66 11.12 7.32
N MET A 49 3.55 11.34 8.04
CA MET A 49 3.47 12.37 9.07
C MET A 49 4.42 12.09 10.25
N ALA A 50 4.51 10.84 10.69
CA ALA A 50 5.43 10.45 11.76
C ALA A 50 6.90 10.65 11.36
N ILE A 51 7.29 10.20 10.16
CA ILE A 51 8.65 10.40 9.62
C ILE A 51 8.96 11.89 9.50
N THR A 52 8.01 12.69 8.99
CA THR A 52 8.16 14.14 8.86
C THR A 52 8.33 14.82 10.23
N ALA A 53 7.54 14.43 11.23
CA ALA A 53 7.64 14.97 12.58
C ALA A 53 8.98 14.63 13.25
N ILE A 54 9.43 13.38 13.13
CA ILE A 54 10.73 12.94 13.66
C ILE A 54 11.87 13.72 13.01
N GLY A 55 11.84 13.86 11.68
CA GLY A 55 12.84 14.63 10.93
C GLY A 55 12.89 16.10 11.33
N LEU A 56 11.73 16.74 11.49
CA LEU A 56 11.64 18.14 11.90
C LEU A 56 12.17 18.34 13.33
N ILE A 57 11.77 17.49 14.27
CA ILE A 57 12.24 17.55 15.66
C ILE A 57 13.77 17.34 15.71
N GLY A 58 14.28 16.34 14.99
CA GLY A 58 15.72 16.08 14.90
C GLY A 58 16.51 17.27 14.34
N ALA A 59 16.00 17.91 13.28
CA ALA A 59 16.61 19.09 12.69
C ALA A 59 16.66 20.27 13.69
N LEU A 60 15.58 20.50 14.44
CA LEU A 60 15.51 21.55 15.45
C LEU A 60 16.50 21.30 16.61
N ILE A 61 16.61 20.06 17.08
CA ILE A 61 17.57 19.68 18.13
C ILE A 61 19.00 19.91 17.65
N ALA A 62 19.35 19.48 16.43
CA ALA A 62 20.68 19.67 15.86
C ALA A 62 21.07 21.15 15.74
N LEU A 63 20.12 22.01 15.33
CA LEU A 63 20.33 23.46 15.27
C LEU A 63 20.57 24.06 16.65
N ARG A 64 19.84 23.61 17.69
CA ARG A 64 20.02 24.07 19.08
C ARG A 64 21.36 23.65 19.66
N LEU A 65 21.78 22.40 19.43
CA LEU A 65 23.07 21.90 19.91
C LEU A 65 24.24 22.62 19.23
N LYS A 66 24.14 22.92 17.93
CA LYS A 66 25.17 23.67 17.19
C LYS A 66 25.28 25.14 17.64
N GLY A 67 24.18 25.75 18.08
CA GLY A 67 24.18 27.11 18.63
C GLY A 67 24.85 27.26 20.00
N ASN A 68 24.95 26.18 20.78
CA ASN A 68 25.56 26.17 22.12
C ASN A 68 27.07 25.85 22.14
N ILE A 69 27.73 25.66 20.97
CA ILE A 69 29.18 25.43 20.85
C ILE A 69 29.89 26.73 20.42
N VAL A 70 29.55 27.85 21.06
CA VAL A 70 30.38 29.07 21.04
C VAL A 70 31.12 29.11 22.38
N LEU A 71 32.46 29.13 22.28
CA LEU A 71 33.45 28.71 23.28
C LEU A 71 33.40 29.44 24.64
N PRO A 72 33.82 28.78 25.74
CA PRO A 72 34.06 29.46 27.02
C PRO A 72 35.18 30.50 26.90
N SER A 73 34.97 31.62 27.60
CA SER A 73 35.77 32.85 27.66
C SER A 73 37.25 32.65 27.99
#